data_AF-A0A7W2RQZ2-F1
#
_entry.id   AF-A0A7W2RQZ2-F1
#
_cell.length_a   1.000
_cell.length_b   1.000
_cell.length_c   1.000
_cell.angle_alpha   90.00
_cell.angle_beta   90.00
_cell.angle_gamma   90.00
#
_symmetry.space_group_name_H-M   'P 1'
#
loop_
_entity.id
_entity.type
_entity.pdbx_description
1 polymer ?
#
loop_
_entity_poly.entity_id
_entity_poly.type
_entity_poly.pdbx_seq_one_letter_code
_entity_poly.pdbx_strand_id
1 'polypeptide(L)'
;MINNEEVVLKAFLRVCSLLNIDNDTQVKITSTTEENGDPRLIFLKIFKLVYLIGNDDAFVKHWFVTENNAFGEAPIEMCKSSDGLISVLDYLNKMTRRR
;
A
#
# COMPACT_ATOMS: atom_id res chain seq x y z
N MET A 1 -17.49 21.06 -7.17
CA MET A 1 -16.03 20.77 -7.12
C MET A 1 -15.85 19.45 -6.41
N ILE A 2 -15.14 18.50 -7.00
CA ILE A 2 -14.80 17.24 -6.31
C ILE A 2 -13.71 17.56 -5.29
N ASN A 3 -13.92 17.21 -4.02
CA ASN A 3 -12.89 17.33 -2.99
C ASN A 3 -11.86 16.20 -3.19
N ASN A 4 -10.63 16.54 -3.57
CA ASN A 4 -9.58 15.56 -3.84
C ASN A 4 -9.27 14.68 -2.61
N GLU A 5 -9.38 15.23 -1.39
CA GLU A 5 -9.14 14.48 -0.16
C GLU A 5 -10.20 13.39 0.05
N GLU A 6 -11.47 13.72 -0.22
CA GLU A 6 -12.58 12.78 -0.11
C GLU A 6 -12.45 11.62 -1.11
N VAL A 7 -11.95 11.90 -2.32
CA VAL A 7 -11.68 10.88 -3.34
C VAL A 7 -10.57 9.93 -2.89
N VAL A 8 -9.47 10.47 -2.36
CA VAL A 8 -8.35 9.67 -1.85
C VAL A 8 -8.79 8.79 -0.69
N LEU A 9 -9.56 9.35 0.25
CA LEU A 9 -10.12 8.60 1.38
C LEU A 9 -11.01 7.45 0.90
N LYS A 10 -11.94 7.71 -0.03
CA LYS A 10 -12.82 6.66 -0.58
C LYS A 10 -12.04 5.56 -1.30
N ALA A 11 -11.02 5.93 -2.09
CA ALA A 11 -10.17 4.96 -2.77
C ALA A 11 -9.36 4.11 -1.78
N PHE A 12 -8.77 4.75 -0.77
CA PHE A 12 -8.04 4.08 0.30
C PHE A 12 -8.92 3.07 1.03
N LEU A 13 -10.09 3.49 1.52
CA LEU A 13 -11.03 2.61 2.23
C LEU A 13 -11.51 1.43 1.36
N ARG A 14 -11.73 1.66 0.06
CA ARG A 14 -12.10 0.58 -0.86
C ARG A 14 -10.98 -0.46 -1.01
N VAL A 15 -9.73 -0.02 -1.11
CA VAL A 15 -8.57 -0.93 -1.15
C VAL A 15 -8.42 -1.67 0.17
N CYS A 16 -8.56 -0.99 1.32
CA CYS A 16 -8.53 -1.63 2.62
C CYS A 16 -9.62 -2.70 2.76
N SER A 17 -10.84 -2.42 2.30
CA SER A 17 -11.92 -3.40 2.26
C SER A 17 -11.60 -4.59 1.35
N LEU A 18 -11.04 -4.34 0.16
CA LEU A 18 -10.63 -5.42 -0.76
C LEU A 18 -9.58 -6.34 -0.11
N LEU A 19 -8.60 -5.75 0.58
CA LEU A 19 -7.48 -6.45 1.22
C LEU A 19 -7.83 -7.00 2.62
N ASN A 20 -9.07 -6.83 3.10
CA ASN A 20 -9.49 -7.19 4.47
C ASN A 20 -8.61 -6.55 5.57
N ILE A 21 -8.17 -5.31 5.36
CA ILE A 21 -7.35 -4.57 6.32
C ILE A 21 -8.24 -4.02 7.43
N ASP A 22 -7.91 -4.36 8.67
CA ASP A 22 -8.61 -3.92 9.87
C ASP A 22 -8.38 -2.42 10.17
N ASN A 23 -9.22 -1.85 11.04
CA ASN A 23 -9.17 -0.42 11.35
C ASN A 23 -7.88 0.01 12.07
N ASP A 24 -7.26 -0.84 12.89
CA ASP A 24 -6.00 -0.50 13.57
C ASP A 24 -4.88 -0.37 12.53
N THR A 25 -4.80 -1.31 11.59
CA THR A 25 -3.87 -1.23 10.46
C THR A 25 -4.14 0.00 9.59
N GLN A 26 -5.41 0.33 9.31
CA GLN A 26 -5.77 1.54 8.56
C GLN A 26 -5.28 2.81 9.28
N VAL A 27 -5.53 2.93 10.59
CA VAL A 27 -5.09 4.07 11.39
C VAL A 27 -3.58 4.20 11.34
N LYS A 28 -2.85 3.09 11.53
CA LYS A 28 -1.38 3.07 11.44
C LYS A 28 -0.89 3.59 10.10
N ILE A 29 -1.42 3.06 8.98
CA ILE A 29 -1.08 3.52 7.63
C ILE A 29 -1.41 5.01 7.43
N THR A 30 -2.51 5.53 7.98
CA THR A 30 -2.84 6.95 7.82
C THR A 30 -2.04 7.89 8.73
N SER A 31 -1.55 7.36 9.85
CA SER A 31 -0.78 8.12 10.85
C SER A 31 0.71 8.22 10.53
N THR A 32 1.19 7.46 9.54
CA THR A 32 2.57 7.55 9.08
C THR A 32 2.82 8.94 8.52
N THR A 33 3.55 9.74 9.29
CA THR A 33 3.93 11.09 8.91
C THR A 33 4.97 10.99 7.81
N GLU A 34 4.72 11.63 6.68
CA GLU A 34 5.78 11.97 5.75
C GLU A 34 5.98 13.48 5.71
N GLU A 35 7.25 13.90 5.64
CA GLU A 35 7.61 15.24 5.19
C GLU A 35 7.23 15.48 3.71
N ASN A 36 6.85 14.43 2.96
CA ASN A 36 6.80 14.42 1.49
C ASN A 36 5.47 13.94 0.85
N GLY A 37 4.40 13.64 1.59
CA GLY A 37 3.13 13.28 0.95
C GLY A 37 2.03 12.71 1.86
N ASP A 38 0.85 12.48 1.28
CA ASP A 38 -0.26 11.78 1.91
C ASP A 38 0.01 10.26 1.89
N PRO A 39 0.12 9.58 3.05
CA PRO A 39 0.45 8.15 3.10
C PRO A 39 -0.62 7.28 2.42
N ARG A 40 -1.87 7.74 2.34
CA ARG A 40 -2.95 7.06 1.60
C ARG A 40 -2.60 6.97 0.11
N LEU A 41 -2.05 8.03 -0.46
CA LEU A 41 -1.63 8.04 -1.87
C LEU A 41 -0.47 7.09 -2.12
N ILE A 42 0.46 6.97 -1.18
CA ILE A 42 1.60 6.06 -1.26
C ILE A 42 1.12 4.61 -1.21
N PHE A 43 0.25 4.29 -0.26
CA PHE A 43 -0.38 2.99 -0.17
C PHE A 43 -1.16 2.63 -1.45
N LEU A 44 -1.93 3.57 -2.00
CA LEU A 44 -2.64 3.38 -3.28
C LEU A 44 -1.68 3.15 -4.46
N LYS A 45 -0.51 3.80 -4.48
CA LYS A 45 0.53 3.53 -5.49
C LYS A 45 1.10 2.12 -5.35
N ILE A 46 1.39 1.68 -4.12
CA ILE A 46 1.85 0.31 -3.84
C ILE A 46 0.81 -0.70 -4.37
N PHE A 47 -0.45 -0.54 -3.96
CA PHE A 47 -1.55 -1.38 -4.43
C PHE A 47 -1.61 -1.46 -5.95
N LYS A 48 -1.54 -0.31 -6.63
CA LYS A 48 -1.56 -0.24 -8.09
C LYS A 48 -0.37 -0.98 -8.72
N LEU A 49 0.85 -0.83 -8.19
CA LEU A 49 2.04 -1.51 -8.72
C LEU A 49 1.93 -3.03 -8.57
N VAL A 50 1.45 -3.52 -7.42
CA VAL A 50 1.22 -4.96 -7.21
C VAL A 50 0.15 -5.49 -8.18
N TYR A 51 -0.94 -4.73 -8.36
CA TYR A 51 -1.98 -5.07 -9.33
C TYR A 51 -1.42 -5.14 -10.76
N LEU A 52 -0.54 -4.22 -11.16
CA LEU A 52 0.10 -4.27 -12.48
C LEU A 52 1.02 -5.49 -12.66
N ILE A 53 1.54 -6.07 -11.57
CA ILE A 53 2.40 -7.26 -11.62
C ILE A 53 1.57 -8.55 -11.79
N GLY A 54 0.45 -8.70 -11.07
CA GLY A 54 -0.36 -9.92 -11.06
C GLY A 54 -1.64 -9.88 -11.90
N ASN A 55 -2.20 -8.69 -12.11
CA ASN A 55 -3.42 -8.42 -12.89
C ASN A 55 -4.73 -9.04 -12.35
N ASP A 56 -4.77 -9.43 -11.07
CA ASP A 56 -6.00 -9.90 -10.42
C ASP A 56 -6.02 -9.64 -8.90
N ASP A 57 -7.22 -9.59 -8.32
CA ASP A 57 -7.43 -9.29 -6.91
C ASP A 57 -6.87 -10.37 -5.96
N ALA A 58 -6.86 -11.64 -6.36
CA ALA A 58 -6.40 -12.73 -5.50
C ALA A 58 -4.87 -12.68 -5.35
N PHE A 59 -4.15 -12.39 -6.43
CA PHE A 59 -2.71 -12.15 -6.40
C PHE A 59 -2.36 -10.99 -5.48
N VAL A 60 -3.05 -9.85 -5.63
CA VAL A 60 -2.75 -8.66 -4.81
C VAL A 60 -3.01 -8.93 -3.34
N LYS A 61 -4.15 -9.56 -3.00
CA LYS A 61 -4.44 -9.97 -1.61
C LYS A 61 -3.35 -10.86 -1.05
N HIS A 62 -2.97 -11.90 -1.79
CA HIS A 62 -1.95 -12.84 -1.36
C HIS A 62 -0.59 -12.15 -1.17
N TRP A 63 -0.20 -11.28 -2.09
CA TRP A 63 1.07 -10.55 -2.02
C TRP A 63 1.19 -9.67 -0.77
N PHE A 64 0.12 -8.99 -0.36
CA PHE A 64 0.15 -8.13 0.82
C PHE A 64 0.29 -8.87 2.15
N VAL A 65 -0.23 -10.10 2.24
CA VAL A 65 -0.27 -10.88 3.50
C VAL A 65 0.78 -11.98 3.58
N THR A 66 1.47 -12.27 2.47
CA THR A 66 2.53 -13.28 2.43
C THR A 66 3.86 -12.66 2.79
N GLU A 67 4.60 -13.34 3.66
CA GLU A 67 5.96 -12.94 4.01
C GLU A 67 6.81 -12.76 2.76
N ASN A 68 7.50 -11.62 2.69
CA ASN A 68 8.37 -11.30 1.58
C ASN A 68 9.82 -11.33 2.06
N ASN A 69 10.65 -12.19 1.45
CA ASN A 69 12.05 -12.36 1.81
C ASN A 69 12.87 -11.06 1.77
N ALA A 70 12.44 -10.06 1.00
CA ALA A 70 13.10 -8.75 0.96
C ALA A 70 12.90 -7.93 2.25
N PHE A 71 11.84 -8.21 3.01
CA PHE A 71 11.46 -7.49 4.22
C PHE A 71 11.57 -8.36 5.48
N GLY A 72 11.48 -9.69 5.34
CA GLY A 72 11.41 -10.62 6.47
C GLY A 72 10.05 -10.62 7.18
N GLU A 73 9.05 -9.96 6.58
CA GLU A 73 7.68 -9.88 7.07
C GLU A 73 6.72 -9.67 5.88
N ALA A 74 5.41 -9.71 6.16
CA ALA A 74 4.40 -9.44 5.15
C ALA A 74 4.40 -7.94 4.77
N PRO A 75 4.25 -7.57 3.49
CA PRO A 75 4.26 -6.16 3.07
C PRO A 75 3.24 -5.27 3.78
N ILE A 76 2.10 -5.82 4.23
CA ILE A 76 1.13 -5.06 5.00
C ILE A 76 1.65 -4.62 6.37
N GLU A 77 2.51 -5.42 7.01
CA GLU A 77 3.12 -5.08 8.30
C GLU A 77 4.12 -3.92 8.12
N MET A 78 4.93 -3.96 7.06
CA MET A 78 5.82 -2.86 6.68
C MET A 78 5.06 -1.54 6.49
N CYS A 79 3.90 -1.59 5.83
CA CYS A 79 3.10 -0.40 5.54
C CYS A 79 2.57 0.33 6.79
N LYS A 80 2.65 -0.27 7.98
CA LYS A 80 2.22 0.34 9.26
C LYS A 80 3.20 1.39 9.80
N SER A 81 4.35 1.58 9.16
CA SER A 81 5.37 2.58 9.51
C SER A 81 5.76 3.41 8.29
N SER A 82 6.21 4.66 8.49
CA SER A 82 6.62 5.52 7.37
C SER A 82 7.77 4.90 6.59
N ASP A 83 8.81 4.43 7.29
CA ASP A 83 9.98 3.80 6.68
C ASP A 83 9.62 2.53 5.91
N GLY A 84 8.73 1.69 6.46
CA GLY A 84 8.30 0.47 5.80
C GLY A 84 7.43 0.75 4.58
N LEU A 85 6.52 1.73 4.64
CA LEU A 85 5.71 2.16 3.50
C LEU A 85 6.57 2.65 2.33
N ILE A 86 7.59 3.47 2.62
CA ILE A 86 8.57 3.95 1.63
C ILE A 86 9.40 2.79 1.07
N SER A 87 9.88 1.90 1.95
CA SER A 87 10.70 0.74 1.56
C SER A 87 9.97 -0.19 0.60
N VAL A 88 8.69 -0.46 0.86
CA VAL A 88 7.84 -1.27 -0.02
C VAL A 88 7.64 -0.59 -1.38
N LEU A 89 7.38 0.72 -1.39
CA LEU A 89 7.24 1.47 -2.64
C LEU A 89 8.54 1.46 -3.46
N ASP A 90 9.70 1.70 -2.84
CA ASP A 90 10.99 1.69 -3.52
C ASP A 90 11.33 0.31 -4.09
N TYR A 91 11.07 -0.76 -3.33
CA TYR A 91 11.21 -2.13 -3.79
C TYR A 91 10.38 -2.40 -5.07
N LEU A 92 9.10 -2.04 -5.07
CA LEU A 92 8.22 -2.22 -6.23
C LEU A 92 8.66 -1.37 -7.43
N ASN A 93 9.14 -0.14 -7.20
CA ASN A 93 9.70 0.71 -8.26
C ASN A 93 10.94 0.07 -8.89
N LYS A 94 11.83 -0.53 -8.09
CA LYS A 94 13.00 -1.25 -8.59
C LYS A 94 12.61 -2.49 -9.41
N MET A 95 11.56 -3.21 -9.00
CA MET A 95 11.05 -4.36 -9.74
C MET A 95 10.41 -3.97 -11.07
N THR A 96 9.59 -2.92 -11.07
CA THR A 96 8.82 -2.50 -12.26
C THR A 96 9.65 -1.71 -13.27
N ARG A 97 10.71 -1.00 -12.85
CA ARG A 97 11.66 -0.33 -13.77
C ARG A 97 12.51 -1.29 -14.62
N ARG A 98 12.55 -2.58 -14.28
CA ARG A 98 13.34 -3.60 -14.99
C ARG A 98 12.51 -4.42 -15.99
N ARG A 99 11.25 -4.07 -16.21
CA ARG A 99 10.37 -4.69 -17.21
C ARG A 99 10.16 -3.80 -18.42
#